data_AF-A0A1V4ECU5-F1
#
_entry.id   AF-A0A1V4ECU5-F1
#
_cell.length_a   1.000
_cell.length_b   1.000
_cell.length_c   1.000
_cell.angle_alpha   90.00
_cell.angle_beta   90.00
_cell.angle_gamma   90.00
#
_symmetry.space_group_name_H-M   'P 1'
#
loop_
_entity.id
_entity.type
_entity.pdbx_description
1 polymer ?
#
loop_
_entity_poly.entity_id
_entity_poly.type
_entity_poly.pdbx_seq_one_letter_code
_entity_poly.pdbx_strand_id
1 'polypeptide(L)'
;MLTNGLRRGFWCECWTQDLTKEERPALQASFDAYSAAEADRWVAVTLRTISPALDSDASDVAWAWLSQGRIATRQALLRSEPCAVTITQDQTRITWTIRPAIFLPLAHRQGIELPACAHDFKPHTPD
;
A
#
# COMPACT_ATOMS: atom_id res chain seq x y z
N MET A 1 -14.16 10.22 -27.28
CA MET A 1 -14.89 9.60 -26.15
C MET A 1 -13.98 8.55 -25.52
N LEU A 2 -13.34 8.85 -24.39
CA LEU A 2 -12.35 8.01 -23.69
C LEU A 2 -12.97 7.12 -22.60
N THR A 3 -14.28 6.86 -22.67
CA THR A 3 -15.04 6.23 -21.59
C THR A 3 -14.86 4.72 -21.47
N ASN A 4 -14.12 4.06 -22.37
CA ASN A 4 -14.08 2.59 -22.44
C ASN A 4 -12.84 1.92 -21.80
N GLY A 5 -12.11 2.59 -20.90
CA GLY A 5 -10.93 1.97 -20.28
C GLY A 5 -10.49 2.46 -18.90
N LEU A 6 -11.24 3.35 -18.25
CA LEU A 6 -10.96 3.74 -16.86
C LEU A 6 -11.33 2.60 -15.91
N ARG A 7 -10.36 2.10 -15.16
CA ARG A 7 -10.58 1.01 -14.20
C ARG A 7 -10.43 1.53 -12.77
N ARG A 8 -11.50 1.43 -11.97
CA ARG A 8 -11.41 1.69 -10.53
C ARG A 8 -10.59 0.60 -9.86
N GLY A 9 -9.79 0.97 -8.89
CA GLY A 9 -9.03 0.05 -8.06
C GLY A 9 -8.39 0.78 -6.89
N PHE A 10 -7.28 0.25 -6.41
CA PHE A 10 -6.53 0.78 -5.29
C PHE A 10 -5.05 0.84 -5.65
N TRP A 11 -4.44 2.00 -5.39
CA TRP A 11 -3.01 2.15 -5.44
C TRP A 11 -2.47 1.77 -4.06
N CYS A 12 -1.65 0.72 -4.04
CA CYS A 12 -0.99 0.21 -2.85
C CYS A 12 0.51 0.56 -2.88
N GLU A 13 1.06 1.01 -1.76
CA GLU A 13 2.49 1.32 -1.59
C GLU A 13 3.00 0.82 -0.25
N CYS A 14 4.26 0.39 -0.22
CA CYS A 14 4.99 0.02 0.98
C CYS A 14 6.15 0.99 1.15
N TRP A 15 6.19 1.64 2.31
CA TRP A 15 7.18 2.63 2.66
C TRP A 15 7.97 2.17 3.87
N THR A 16 9.27 2.45 3.90
CA THR A 16 10.12 2.24 5.07
C THR A 16 10.74 3.55 5.51
N GLN A 17 10.74 3.81 6.80
CA GLN A 17 11.35 4.99 7.39
C GLN A 17 12.30 4.56 8.51
N ASP A 18 13.55 4.99 8.44
CA ASP A 18 14.48 4.95 9.57
C ASP A 18 14.10 6.07 10.55
N LEU A 19 13.74 5.70 11.78
CA LEU A 19 13.27 6.61 12.82
C LEU A 19 14.42 7.34 13.54
N THR A 20 15.67 6.96 13.29
CA THR A 20 16.84 7.65 13.86
C THR A 20 17.36 8.78 12.98
N LYS A 21 16.98 8.76 11.71
CA LYS A 21 17.43 9.73 10.72
C LYS A 21 16.29 10.65 10.35
N GLU A 22 16.62 11.91 10.09
CA GLU A 22 15.68 12.86 9.47
C GLU A 22 15.59 12.64 7.96
N GLU A 23 15.42 11.39 7.54
CA GLU A 23 15.27 10.99 6.15
C GLU A 23 13.79 10.82 5.78
N ARG A 24 13.47 11.11 4.52
CA ARG A 24 12.13 10.85 3.98
C ARG A 24 11.90 9.33 3.89
N PRO A 25 10.67 8.85 4.11
CA PRO A 25 10.35 7.45 3.88
C PRO A 25 10.72 7.00 2.47
N ALA A 26 11.40 5.87 2.36
CA ALA A 26 11.78 5.25 1.10
C ALA A 26 10.66 4.33 0.59
N LEU A 27 10.31 4.45 -0.69
CA LEU A 27 9.35 3.55 -1.33
C LEU A 27 10.03 2.20 -1.60
N GLN A 28 9.49 1.13 -1.02
CA GLN A 28 10.00 -0.24 -1.21
C GLN A 28 9.22 -1.01 -2.27
N ALA A 29 7.91 -0.78 -2.36
CA ALA A 29 7.06 -1.46 -3.34
C ALA A 29 5.84 -0.63 -3.68
N SER A 30 5.34 -0.79 -4.91
CA SER A 30 4.06 -0.25 -5.37
C SER A 30 3.31 -1.34 -6.11
N PHE A 31 2.00 -1.40 -5.92
CA PHE A 31 1.13 -2.43 -6.50
C PHE A 31 -0.24 -1.85 -6.83
N ASP A 32 -0.73 -2.14 -8.04
CA ASP A 32 -2.06 -1.74 -8.49
C ASP A 32 -3.04 -2.89 -8.24
N ALA A 33 -3.96 -2.70 -7.30
CA ALA A 33 -4.99 -3.69 -6.99
C ALA A 33 -6.32 -3.32 -7.66
N TYR A 34 -6.98 -4.29 -8.28
CA TYR A 34 -8.26 -4.08 -8.95
C TYR A 34 -9.47 -4.54 -8.14
N SER A 35 -9.24 -4.98 -6.91
CA SER A 35 -10.28 -5.26 -5.92
C SER A 35 -9.79 -5.02 -4.50
N ALA A 36 -10.72 -4.78 -3.58
CA ALA A 36 -10.40 -4.67 -2.15
C ALA A 36 -9.77 -5.96 -1.60
N ALA A 37 -10.16 -7.12 -2.14
CA ALA A 37 -9.61 -8.40 -1.74
C ALA A 37 -8.15 -8.56 -2.18
N GLU A 38 -7.80 -8.09 -3.37
CA GLU A 38 -6.44 -8.11 -3.91
C GLU A 38 -5.51 -7.17 -3.13
N ALA A 39 -5.98 -5.94 -2.83
CA ALA A 39 -5.24 -4.98 -2.02
C ALA A 39 -4.95 -5.50 -0.59
N ASP A 40 -5.97 -6.05 0.09
CA ASP A 40 -5.80 -6.69 1.41
C ASP A 40 -4.84 -7.89 1.33
N ARG A 41 -4.97 -8.72 0.28
CA ARG A 41 -4.13 -9.90 0.11
C ARG A 41 -2.67 -9.52 -0.10
N TRP A 42 -2.38 -8.45 -0.83
CA TRP A 42 -1.01 -7.98 -1.05
C TRP A 42 -0.30 -7.69 0.29
N VAL A 43 -0.92 -6.91 1.18
CA VAL A 43 -0.38 -6.65 2.53
C VAL A 43 -0.26 -7.95 3.34
N ALA A 44 -1.31 -8.77 3.30
CA ALA A 44 -1.35 -10.00 4.10
C ALA A 44 -0.34 -11.07 3.66
N VAL A 45 0.07 -11.09 2.39
CA VAL A 45 1.15 -11.95 1.90
C VAL A 45 2.49 -11.42 2.41
N THR A 46 2.77 -10.13 2.22
CA THR A 46 4.02 -9.52 2.70
C THR A 46 4.21 -9.72 4.20
N LEU A 47 3.18 -9.46 5.02
CA LEU A 47 3.26 -9.63 6.47
C LEU A 47 3.53 -11.08 6.89
N ARG A 48 2.90 -12.06 6.25
CA ARG A 48 3.19 -13.48 6.53
C ARG A 48 4.62 -13.86 6.16
N THR A 49 5.16 -13.27 5.09
CA THR A 49 6.53 -13.54 4.65
C THR A 49 7.57 -12.95 5.60
N ILE A 50 7.37 -11.73 6.09
CA ILE A 50 8.37 -11.06 6.92
C ILE A 50 8.23 -11.33 8.42
N SER A 51 7.04 -11.72 8.90
CA SER A 51 6.74 -11.91 10.34
C SER A 51 7.77 -12.79 11.08
N PRO A 52 8.28 -13.91 10.53
CA PRO A 52 9.30 -14.70 11.22
C PRO A 52 10.66 -14.00 11.44
N ALA A 53 10.93 -12.91 10.72
CA ALA A 53 12.15 -12.11 10.82
C ALA A 53 11.95 -10.82 11.65
N LEU A 54 10.73 -10.56 12.12
CA LEU A 54 10.42 -9.43 12.99
C LEU A 54 10.80 -9.75 14.44
N ASP A 55 11.04 -8.71 15.23
CA ASP A 55 11.08 -8.87 16.70
C ASP A 55 9.70 -9.28 17.24
N SER A 56 9.65 -9.70 18.51
CA SER A 56 8.43 -10.25 19.11
C SER A 56 7.25 -9.27 19.06
N ASP A 57 7.51 -8.00 19.40
CA ASP A 57 6.47 -6.97 19.47
C ASP A 57 5.92 -6.67 18.07
N ALA A 58 6.80 -6.51 17.08
CA ALA A 58 6.42 -6.31 15.68
C ALA A 58 5.70 -7.51 15.09
N SER A 59 6.10 -8.74 15.46
CA SER A 59 5.42 -9.98 15.06
C SER A 59 4.02 -10.06 15.64
N ASP A 60 3.83 -9.71 16.92
CA ASP A 60 2.50 -9.69 17.56
C ASP A 60 1.56 -8.70 16.88
N VAL A 61 2.05 -7.52 16.51
CA VAL A 61 1.28 -6.54 15.72
C VAL A 61 0.91 -7.11 14.34
N ALA A 62 1.87 -7.76 13.65
CA ALA A 62 1.59 -8.42 12.37
C ALA A 62 0.50 -9.48 12.50
N TRP A 63 0.57 -10.33 13.53
CA TRP A 63 -0.40 -11.38 13.80
C TRP A 63 -1.78 -10.85 14.17
N ALA A 64 -1.84 -9.80 15.00
CA ALA A 64 -3.09 -9.12 15.35
C ALA A 64 -3.78 -8.56 14.11
N TRP A 65 -3.03 -7.91 13.22
CA TRP A 65 -3.57 -7.43 11.96
C TRP A 65 -4.02 -8.58 11.05
N LEU A 66 -3.20 -9.62 10.88
CA LEU A 66 -3.51 -10.80 10.05
C LEU A 66 -4.78 -11.53 10.51
N SER A 67 -5.07 -11.51 11.81
CA SER A 67 -6.21 -12.19 12.42
C SER A 67 -7.48 -11.35 12.39
N GLN A 68 -7.42 -10.08 12.80
CA GLN A 68 -8.60 -9.23 13.02
C GLN A 68 -8.58 -7.95 12.17
N GLY A 69 -7.40 -7.34 11.97
CA GLY A 69 -7.24 -6.08 11.23
C GLY A 69 -7.61 -6.14 9.73
N ARG A 70 -7.55 -7.34 9.13
CA ARG A 70 -7.96 -7.56 7.72
C ARG A 70 -9.42 -7.26 7.44
N ILE A 71 -10.31 -7.52 8.41
CA ILE A 71 -11.74 -7.25 8.24
C ILE A 71 -11.98 -5.74 8.19
N ALA A 72 -11.40 -5.00 9.14
CA ALA A 72 -11.49 -3.54 9.18
C ALA A 72 -10.89 -2.89 7.92
N THR A 73 -9.73 -3.40 7.47
CA THR A 73 -9.08 -2.96 6.23
C THR A 73 -10.01 -3.16 5.03
N ARG A 74 -10.54 -4.38 4.84
CA ARG A 74 -11.46 -4.67 3.73
C ARG A 74 -12.72 -3.82 3.79
N GLN A 75 -13.29 -3.57 4.97
CA GLN A 75 -14.45 -2.70 5.13
C GLN A 75 -14.16 -1.25 4.72
N ALA A 76 -13.03 -0.68 5.12
CA ALA A 76 -12.61 0.65 4.69
C ALA A 76 -12.46 0.73 3.16
N LEU A 77 -11.80 -0.26 2.56
CA LEU A 77 -11.63 -0.32 1.11
C LEU A 77 -12.97 -0.44 0.35
N LEU A 78 -13.92 -1.21 0.88
CA LEU A 78 -15.27 -1.29 0.30
C LEU A 78 -16.03 0.05 0.38
N ARG A 79 -15.73 0.87 1.39
CA ARG A 79 -16.23 2.26 1.48
C ARG A 79 -15.42 3.27 0.67
N SER A 80 -14.42 2.81 -0.10
CA SER A 80 -13.48 3.67 -0.82
C SER A 80 -12.75 4.66 0.10
N GLU A 81 -12.43 4.24 1.32
CA GLU A 81 -11.64 5.00 2.27
C GLU A 81 -10.15 4.61 2.15
N PRO A 82 -9.22 5.57 2.10
CA PRO A 82 -7.80 5.29 2.27
C PRO A 82 -7.53 4.64 3.63
N CYS A 83 -6.65 3.67 3.67
CA CYS A 83 -6.22 3.04 4.92
C CYS A 83 -4.72 2.76 4.93
N ALA A 84 -4.19 2.54 6.12
CA ALA A 84 -2.79 2.20 6.31
C ALA A 84 -2.62 1.09 7.34
N VAL A 85 -1.57 0.29 7.16
CA VAL A 85 -1.10 -0.71 8.11
C VAL A 85 0.34 -0.35 8.42
N THR A 86 0.68 -0.25 9.70
CA THR A 86 2.01 0.16 10.13
C THR A 86 2.56 -0.84 11.13
N ILE A 87 3.81 -1.23 10.93
CA ILE A 87 4.61 -2.01 11.86
C ILE A 87 5.89 -1.23 12.13
N THR A 88 6.39 -1.30 13.37
CA THR A 88 7.70 -0.76 13.72
C THR A 88 8.55 -1.93 14.21
N GLN A 89 9.68 -2.15 13.55
CA GLN A 89 10.69 -3.14 13.94
C GLN A 89 11.96 -2.37 14.31
N ASP A 90 12.38 -2.48 15.57
CA ASP A 90 13.47 -1.67 16.13
C ASP A 90 13.32 -0.18 15.75
N GLN A 91 14.21 0.35 14.92
CA GLN A 91 14.21 1.74 14.46
C GLN A 91 13.60 1.92 13.07
N THR A 92 13.08 0.87 12.45
CA THR A 92 12.49 0.93 11.11
C THR A 92 10.96 0.86 11.19
N ARG A 93 10.29 1.90 10.71
CA ARG A 93 8.84 1.91 10.50
C ARG A 93 8.51 1.47 9.09
N ILE A 94 7.69 0.44 8.97
CA ILE A 94 7.16 -0.05 7.71
C ILE A 94 5.68 0.31 7.63
N THR A 95 5.27 0.99 6.57
CA THR A 95 3.89 1.42 6.37
C THR A 95 3.39 1.00 5.00
N TRP A 96 2.33 0.20 4.98
CA TRP A 96 1.55 -0.11 3.78
C TRP A 96 0.39 0.87 3.69
N THR A 97 0.33 1.67 2.62
CA THR A 97 -0.80 2.56 2.34
C THR A 97 -1.63 2.01 1.20
N ILE A 98 -2.95 2.06 1.32
CA ILE A 98 -3.89 1.68 0.27
C ILE A 98 -4.84 2.85 0.05
N ARG A 99 -4.84 3.42 -1.15
CA ARG A 99 -5.75 4.53 -1.52
C ARG A 99 -6.60 4.16 -2.74
N PRO A 100 -7.88 4.55 -2.79
CA PRO A 100 -8.69 4.40 -3.99
C PRO A 100 -8.04 5.15 -5.17
N ALA A 101 -8.07 4.55 -6.36
CA ALA A 101 -7.51 5.11 -7.57
C ALA A 101 -8.38 4.79 -8.79
N ILE A 102 -8.28 5.65 -9.80
CA ILE A 102 -8.81 5.39 -11.15
C ILE A 102 -7.60 5.18 -12.05
N PHE A 103 -7.41 3.95 -12.50
CA PHE A 103 -6.35 3.59 -13.42
C PHE A 103 -6.76 3.95 -14.85
N LEU A 104 -5.91 4.73 -15.49
CA LEU A 104 -5.95 4.90 -16.93
C LEU A 104 -5.43 3.61 -17.58
N PRO A 105 -5.99 3.19 -18.73
CA PRO A 105 -5.49 2.06 -19.50
C PRO A 105 -4.20 2.49 -20.21
N LEU A 106 -3.13 2.68 -19.43
CA LEU A 106 -1.77 2.82 -19.94
C LEU A 106 -1.17 1.42 -20.06
N ALA A 107 -0.15 1.24 -20.90
CA ALA A 107 0.55 -0.04 -21.01
C ALA A 107 0.92 -0.56 -19.61
N HIS A 108 0.57 -1.82 -19.32
CA HIS A 108 0.62 -2.43 -17.98
C HIS A 108 1.91 -2.13 -17.21
N ARG A 109 1.79 -1.59 -15.99
CA ARG A 109 2.90 -1.35 -15.06
C ARG A 109 3.12 -2.59 -14.19
N GLN A 110 3.94 -3.54 -14.67
CA GLN A 110 4.47 -4.62 -13.83
C GLN A 110 5.98 -4.43 -13.68
N GLY A 111 6.45 -4.15 -12.45
CA GLY A 111 7.88 -4.11 -12.13
C GLY A 111 8.35 -2.86 -11.37
N ILE A 112 9.66 -2.78 -11.17
CA ILE A 112 10.38 -1.71 -10.46
C ILE A 112 10.60 -0.50 -11.38
N GLU A 113 10.54 -0.70 -12.70
CA GLU A 113 10.65 0.38 -13.69
C GLU A 113 9.29 1.05 -13.88
N LEU A 114 9.17 2.21 -13.26
CA LEU A 114 8.03 3.10 -13.44
C LEU A 114 8.29 3.94 -14.70
N PRO A 115 7.28 4.17 -15.56
CA PRO A 115 7.46 5.12 -16.65
C PRO A 115 7.80 6.50 -16.07
N ALA A 116 8.64 7.27 -16.77
CA ALA A 116 9.13 8.57 -16.27
C ALA A 116 8.01 9.50 -15.77
N CYS A 117 6.82 9.41 -16.38
CA CYS A 117 5.65 10.20 -16.02
C CYS A 117 4.95 9.79 -14.70
N ALA A 118 5.38 8.72 -14.03
CA ALA A 118 4.74 8.21 -12.82
C ALA A 118 4.79 9.20 -11.64
N HIS A 119 5.72 10.16 -11.67
CA HIS A 119 5.90 11.17 -10.63
C HIS A 119 5.39 12.57 -11.05
N ASP A 120 4.94 12.72 -12.30
CA ASP A 120 4.55 14.03 -12.83
C ASP A 120 3.12 14.41 -12.44
N PHE A 121 2.31 13.46 -11.96
CA PHE A 121 0.97 13.77 -11.47
C PHE A 121 1.03 14.41 -10.09
N LYS A 122 0.85 15.73 -10.03
CA LYS A 122 0.63 16.46 -8.78
C LYS A 122 -0.88 16.52 -8.51
N PRO A 123 -1.35 16.08 -7.33
CA PRO A 123 -2.76 16.20 -6.98
C PRO A 123 -3.17 17.67 -7.01
N HIS A 124 -4.26 17.97 -7.70
CA HIS A 124 -4.82 19.31 -7.72
C HIS A 124 -5.34 19.63 -6.31
N THR A 125 -4.83 20.70 -5.71
CA THR A 125 -5.41 21.24 -4.47
C THR A 125 -6.73 21.90 -4.86
N PRO A 126 -7.88 21.42 -4.38
CA PRO A 126 -9.15 22.09 -4.66
C PRO A 126 -9.19 23.44 -3.94
N ASP A 127 -9.68 24.47 -4.64
CA ASP A 127 -10.00 25.80 -4.10
C ASP A 127 -11.09 25.75 -3.02
#